data_AF-A0A2X2SP14-F1
#
_entry.id   AF-A0A2X2SP14-F1
#
_cell.length_a   1.000
_cell.length_b   1.000
_cell.length_c   1.000
_cell.angle_alpha   90.00
_cell.angle_beta   90.00
_cell.angle_gamma   90.00
#
_symmetry.space_group_name_H-M   'P 1'
#
loop_
_entity.id
_entity.type
_entity.pdbx_description
1 polymer ?
#
loop_
_entity_poly.entity_id
_entity_poly.type
_entity_poly.pdbx_seq_one_letter_code
_entity_poly.pdbx_strand_id
1 'polypeptide(L)'
;MPSKSLTLFLREGHELASHTYYHSEFENAHLKRSKEALEQQFEVTIEGLRMPRMLEVSAEEVKKAGYQYNSSVNPTFLPGRYNKLHVPKRFFNENGLWQIPTAVSWFRIPLFWLSFHNFPLWIYKSLMNRCVTSTGYATLYFHPWEFTNLHQKEFNFPAYVMRNSGEQMIARFDQLLQYIDKKGWKTSLYKQLTIEN
;
A
#
# COMPACT_ATOMS: atom_id res chain seq x y z
N MET A 1 22.11 -9.03 -12.30
CA MET A 1 21.65 -10.04 -11.32
C MET A 1 20.48 -9.46 -10.54
N PRO A 2 19.41 -10.23 -10.29
CA PRO A 2 18.29 -9.76 -9.47
C PRO A 2 18.77 -9.37 -8.06
N SER A 3 18.12 -8.35 -7.48
CA SER A 3 18.41 -7.91 -6.11
C SER A 3 18.24 -9.07 -5.13
N LYS A 4 19.29 -9.38 -4.34
CA LYS A 4 19.27 -10.46 -3.34
C LYS A 4 18.06 -10.35 -2.40
N SER A 5 17.70 -9.14 -2.00
CA SER A 5 16.56 -8.89 -1.10
C SER A 5 15.22 -9.21 -1.74
N LEU A 6 15.03 -8.93 -3.03
CA LEU A 6 13.78 -9.23 -3.73
C LEU A 6 13.65 -10.73 -4.05
N THR A 7 14.76 -11.41 -4.33
CA THR A 7 14.75 -12.87 -4.48
C THR A 7 14.39 -13.56 -3.15
N LEU A 8 14.91 -13.08 -2.02
CA LEU A 8 14.52 -13.60 -0.70
C LEU A 8 13.03 -13.36 -0.42
N PHE A 9 12.55 -12.14 -0.65
CA PHE A 9 11.15 -11.76 -0.47
C PHE A 9 10.18 -12.70 -1.21
N LEU A 10 10.48 -13.05 -2.46
CA LEU A 10 9.69 -14.02 -3.23
C LEU A 10 9.76 -15.44 -2.66
N ARG A 11 10.95 -15.88 -2.22
CA ARG A 11 11.15 -17.22 -1.61
C ARG A 11 10.40 -17.39 -0.30
N GLU A 12 10.21 -16.31 0.46
CA GLU A 12 9.42 -16.28 1.69
C GLU A 12 7.91 -16.25 1.43
N GLY A 13 7.48 -16.27 0.16
CA GLY A 13 6.09 -16.34 -0.24
C GLY A 13 5.39 -14.99 -0.36
N HIS A 14 6.15 -13.88 -0.35
CA HIS A 14 5.56 -12.56 -0.53
C HIS A 14 5.22 -12.26 -2.00
N GLU A 15 4.22 -11.42 -2.20
CA GLU A 15 3.77 -10.97 -3.53
C GLU A 15 4.58 -9.76 -4.01
N LEU A 16 5.12 -9.85 -5.23
CA LEU A 16 5.72 -8.72 -5.93
C LEU A 16 4.68 -8.07 -6.87
N ALA A 17 4.44 -6.78 -6.68
CA ALA A 17 3.54 -5.97 -7.49
C ALA A 17 4.29 -4.79 -8.12
N SER A 18 3.76 -4.26 -9.22
CA SER A 18 4.35 -3.14 -9.95
C SER A 18 4.11 -1.81 -9.23
N HIS A 19 5.16 -1.00 -9.13
CA HIS A 19 5.09 0.40 -8.72
C HIS A 19 5.40 1.37 -9.86
N THR A 20 5.07 0.96 -11.10
CA THR A 20 5.48 1.59 -12.37
C THR A 20 7.00 1.66 -12.57
N TYR A 21 7.44 2.12 -13.75
CA TYR A 21 8.84 2.11 -14.13
C TYR A 21 9.64 3.25 -13.47
N TYR A 22 9.02 4.41 -13.26
CA TYR A 22 9.64 5.58 -12.64
C TYR A 22 8.75 6.17 -11.56
N HIS A 23 9.36 6.65 -10.48
CA HIS A 23 8.64 7.32 -9.40
C HIS A 23 8.40 8.82 -9.66
N SER A 24 9.09 9.40 -10.65
CA SER A 24 9.02 10.83 -11.02
C SER A 24 8.04 11.10 -12.15
N GLU A 25 8.01 10.23 -13.17
CA GLU A 25 7.36 10.45 -14.47
C GLU A 25 6.45 9.28 -14.86
N PHE A 26 5.37 9.58 -15.57
CA PHE A 26 4.38 8.58 -15.94
C PHE A 26 3.84 8.78 -17.36
N GLU A 27 3.82 7.68 -18.11
CA GLU A 27 3.12 7.50 -19.37
C GLU A 27 2.44 6.12 -19.36
N ASN A 28 1.34 5.94 -20.08
CA ASN A 28 0.63 4.64 -20.10
C ASN A 28 1.53 3.47 -20.53
N ALA A 29 2.50 3.72 -21.42
CA ALA A 29 3.49 2.72 -21.82
C ALA A 29 4.32 2.18 -20.64
N HIS A 30 4.54 2.99 -19.60
CA HIS A 30 5.27 2.57 -18.39
C HIS A 30 4.53 1.49 -17.61
N LEU A 31 3.20 1.37 -17.75
CA LEU A 31 2.43 0.31 -17.10
C LEU A 31 2.88 -1.06 -17.57
N LYS A 32 2.86 -1.27 -18.89
CA LYS A 32 3.24 -2.54 -19.52
C LYS A 32 4.74 -2.79 -19.40
N ARG A 33 5.57 -1.76 -19.68
CA ARG A 33 7.03 -1.85 -19.57
C ARG A 33 7.49 -2.28 -18.17
N SER A 34 6.89 -1.71 -17.12
CA SER A 34 7.21 -2.07 -15.74
C SER A 34 6.83 -3.52 -15.43
N LYS A 35 5.65 -3.96 -15.88
CA LYS A 35 5.21 -5.35 -15.72
C LYS A 35 6.20 -6.31 -16.36
N GLU A 36 6.46 -6.14 -17.66
CA GLU A 36 7.34 -7.03 -18.43
C GLU A 36 8.76 -7.07 -17.87
N ALA A 37 9.32 -5.93 -17.46
CA ALA A 37 10.65 -5.87 -16.85
C ALA A 37 10.72 -6.68 -15.54
N LEU A 38 9.71 -6.55 -14.67
CA LEU A 38 9.66 -7.30 -13.41
C LEU A 38 9.44 -8.79 -13.66
N GLU A 39 8.52 -9.16 -14.56
CA GLU A 39 8.24 -10.56 -14.91
C GLU A 39 9.48 -11.23 -15.52
N GLN A 40 10.19 -10.55 -16.43
CA GLN A 40 11.43 -11.04 -17.04
C GLN A 40 12.56 -11.17 -16.01
N GLN A 41 12.70 -10.22 -15.09
CA GLN A 41 13.81 -10.21 -14.14
C GLN A 41 13.63 -11.22 -13.00
N PHE A 42 12.40 -11.44 -12.55
CA PHE A 42 12.10 -12.26 -11.37
C PHE A 42 11.38 -13.56 -11.68
N GLU A 43 11.02 -13.82 -12.94
CA GLU A 43 10.38 -15.06 -13.39
C GLU A 43 9.08 -15.37 -12.63
N VAL A 44 8.33 -14.31 -12.28
CA VAL A 44 7.03 -14.40 -11.59
C VAL A 44 6.00 -13.55 -12.34
N THR A 45 4.72 -13.90 -12.24
CA THR A 45 3.64 -13.07 -12.78
C THR A 45 3.37 -11.87 -11.87
N ILE A 46 3.30 -10.68 -12.46
CA ILE A 46 3.01 -9.43 -11.74
C ILE A 46 1.53 -9.08 -11.93
N GLU A 47 0.71 -9.41 -10.93
CA GLU A 47 -0.75 -9.26 -11.01
C GLU A 47 -1.24 -7.86 -10.58
N GLY A 48 -0.45 -7.18 -9.75
CA GLY A 48 -0.84 -5.94 -9.10
C GLY A 48 -0.14 -4.68 -9.60
N LEU A 49 -0.85 -3.57 -9.50
CA LEU A 49 -0.31 -2.23 -9.66
C LEU A 49 -0.60 -1.36 -8.42
N ARG A 50 0.38 -0.55 -8.02
CA ARG A 50 0.14 0.67 -7.25
C ARG A 50 0.90 1.82 -7.93
N MET A 51 0.23 2.92 -8.18
CA MET A 51 0.83 4.10 -8.79
C MET A 51 1.69 4.85 -7.76
N PRO A 52 2.88 5.35 -8.15
CA PRO A 52 3.62 6.31 -7.34
C PRO A 52 2.74 7.47 -6.92
N ARG A 53 2.86 7.86 -5.65
CA ARG A 53 2.08 8.96 -5.05
C ARG A 53 0.55 8.76 -5.12
N MET A 54 0.07 7.54 -5.34
CA MET A 54 -1.36 7.24 -5.53
C MET A 54 -1.97 8.05 -6.69
N LEU A 55 -1.20 8.27 -7.75
CA LEU A 55 -1.66 8.97 -8.94
C LEU A 55 -2.86 8.24 -9.56
N GLU A 56 -3.82 9.00 -10.06
CA GLU A 56 -4.95 8.44 -10.79
C GLU A 56 -4.50 7.91 -12.14
N VAL A 57 -5.05 6.77 -12.52
CA VAL A 57 -4.76 6.10 -13.78
C VAL A 57 -6.05 5.41 -14.24
N SER A 58 -6.27 5.38 -15.56
CA SER A 58 -7.43 4.72 -16.13
C SER A 58 -7.42 3.22 -15.83
N ALA A 59 -8.53 2.69 -15.31
CA ALA A 59 -8.71 1.27 -15.10
C ALA A 59 -8.55 0.46 -16.40
N GLU A 60 -9.01 1.03 -17.53
CA GLU A 60 -8.88 0.41 -18.85
C GLU A 60 -7.41 0.24 -19.26
N GLU A 61 -6.60 1.28 -19.09
CA GLU A 61 -5.17 1.25 -19.45
C GLU A 61 -4.38 0.29 -18.55
N VAL A 62 -4.72 0.24 -17.26
CA VAL A 62 -4.14 -0.74 -16.32
C VAL A 62 -4.55 -2.16 -16.69
N LYS A 63 -5.82 -2.39 -17.04
CA LYS A 63 -6.28 -3.71 -17.47
C LYS A 63 -5.62 -4.14 -18.77
N LYS A 64 -5.52 -3.23 -19.74
CA LYS A 64 -4.85 -3.44 -21.04
C LYS A 64 -3.37 -3.77 -20.89
N ALA A 65 -2.72 -3.24 -19.86
CA ALA A 65 -1.34 -3.60 -19.50
C ALA A 65 -1.20 -4.99 -18.88
N GLY A 66 -2.31 -5.70 -18.58
CA GLY A 66 -2.30 -7.09 -18.10
C GLY A 66 -2.30 -7.23 -16.58
N TYR A 67 -2.66 -6.19 -15.83
CA TYR A 67 -2.85 -6.27 -14.38
C TYR A 67 -4.25 -6.81 -14.03
N GLN A 68 -4.35 -7.48 -12.89
CA GLN A 68 -5.61 -8.00 -12.33
C GLN A 68 -6.21 -7.05 -11.29
N TYR A 69 -5.37 -6.28 -10.60
CA TYR A 69 -5.82 -5.31 -9.61
C TYR A 69 -4.98 -4.04 -9.56
N ASN A 70 -5.60 -2.98 -9.03
CA ASN A 70 -4.99 -1.68 -8.78
C ASN A 70 -5.23 -1.26 -7.33
N SER A 71 -4.15 -0.98 -6.59
CA SER A 71 -4.17 -0.50 -5.20
C SER A 71 -3.67 0.94 -5.07
N SER A 72 -3.99 1.77 -6.07
CA SER A 72 -3.72 3.22 -6.08
C SER A 72 -4.88 4.05 -5.53
N VAL A 73 -6.03 3.42 -5.34
CA VAL A 73 -7.22 4.11 -4.88
C VAL A 73 -7.05 4.47 -3.41
N ASN A 74 -7.05 5.77 -3.09
CA ASN A 74 -7.02 6.25 -1.72
C ASN A 74 -8.27 7.08 -1.43
N PRO A 75 -9.31 6.49 -0.82
CA PRO A 75 -10.64 7.08 -0.75
C PRO A 75 -10.71 8.04 0.46
N THR A 76 -9.77 8.97 0.53
CA THR A 76 -9.48 9.89 1.64
C THR A 76 -10.05 11.29 1.38
N PHE A 77 -10.28 12.03 2.47
CA PHE A 77 -10.46 13.47 2.43
C PHE A 77 -9.30 14.13 3.16
N LEU A 78 -8.58 15.01 2.46
CA LEU A 78 -7.50 15.82 3.01
C LEU A 78 -7.70 17.25 2.51
N PRO A 79 -8.18 18.17 3.37
CA PRO A 79 -8.42 19.55 3.00
C PRO A 79 -7.23 20.17 2.25
N GLY A 80 -7.50 20.82 1.12
CA GLY A 80 -6.48 21.44 0.27
C GLY A 80 -5.65 20.48 -0.58
N ARG A 81 -5.87 19.15 -0.51
CA ARG A 81 -5.10 18.17 -1.29
C ARG A 81 -5.93 17.11 -2.00
N TYR A 82 -6.86 16.46 -1.31
CA TYR A 82 -7.66 15.36 -1.88
C TYR A 82 -9.12 15.43 -1.41
N ASN A 83 -10.06 15.24 -2.34
CA ASN A 83 -11.46 15.01 -2.02
C ASN A 83 -11.99 13.77 -2.76
N LYS A 84 -11.79 12.59 -2.15
CA LYS A 84 -12.22 11.29 -2.69
C LYS A 84 -13.37 10.69 -1.88
N LEU A 85 -14.27 11.53 -1.39
CA LEU A 85 -15.45 11.11 -0.59
C LEU A 85 -16.45 10.27 -1.40
N HIS A 86 -16.50 10.47 -2.72
CA HIS A 86 -17.34 9.71 -3.64
C HIS A 86 -16.81 8.29 -3.91
N VAL A 87 -15.53 8.04 -3.64
CA VAL A 87 -14.89 6.75 -3.94
C VAL A 87 -15.27 5.70 -2.87
N PRO A 88 -15.62 4.46 -3.26
CA PRO A 88 -15.88 3.39 -2.30
C PRO A 88 -14.70 3.12 -1.36
N LYS A 89 -15.00 2.75 -0.11
CA LYS A 89 -13.99 2.29 0.85
C LYS A 89 -13.68 0.79 0.71
N ARG A 90 -14.64 0.03 0.21
CA ARG A 90 -14.51 -1.41 -0.04
C ARG A 90 -13.99 -1.62 -1.46
N PHE A 91 -13.22 -2.67 -1.70
CA PHE A 91 -12.78 -3.06 -3.04
C PHE A 91 -13.98 -3.28 -3.97
N PHE A 92 -13.80 -2.98 -5.24
CA PHE A 92 -14.85 -3.03 -6.25
C PHE A 92 -14.25 -3.37 -7.61
N ASN A 93 -15.05 -3.93 -8.50
CA ASN A 93 -14.62 -4.23 -9.86
C ASN A 93 -14.98 -3.05 -10.78
N GLU A 94 -14.00 -2.58 -11.55
CA GLU A 94 -14.17 -1.54 -12.55
C GLU A 94 -13.68 -2.09 -13.89
N ASN A 95 -14.61 -2.42 -14.79
CA ASN A 95 -14.33 -2.96 -16.13
C ASN A 95 -13.37 -4.17 -16.13
N GLY A 96 -13.56 -5.10 -15.19
CA GLY A 96 -12.74 -6.32 -15.08
C GLY A 96 -11.40 -6.11 -14.37
N LEU A 97 -11.15 -4.93 -13.80
CA LEU A 97 -10.01 -4.64 -12.93
C LEU A 97 -10.49 -4.46 -11.49
N TRP A 98 -9.89 -5.19 -10.55
CA TRP A 98 -10.19 -5.00 -9.14
C TRP A 98 -9.50 -3.75 -8.60
N GLN A 99 -10.29 -2.78 -8.15
CA GLN A 99 -9.81 -1.62 -7.42
C GLN A 99 -9.77 -1.98 -5.93
N ILE A 100 -8.59 -1.87 -5.30
CA ILE A 100 -8.38 -2.20 -3.87
C ILE A 100 -7.99 -0.91 -3.11
N PRO A 101 -8.97 -0.19 -2.55
CA PRO A 101 -8.74 1.04 -1.83
C PRO A 101 -7.90 0.88 -0.57
N THR A 102 -6.98 1.82 -0.32
CA THR A 102 -6.24 1.91 0.94
C THR A 102 -7.17 2.20 2.12
N ALA A 103 -6.82 1.67 3.30
CA ALA A 103 -7.66 1.82 4.48
C ALA A 103 -7.82 3.29 4.90
N VAL A 104 -9.06 3.68 5.15
CA VAL A 104 -9.43 4.98 5.71
C VAL A 104 -10.40 4.79 6.88
N SER A 105 -10.36 5.70 7.84
CA SER A 105 -11.35 5.76 8.91
C SER A 105 -12.75 6.10 8.40
N TRP A 106 -13.75 6.11 9.28
CA TRP A 106 -15.11 6.50 8.91
C TRP A 106 -15.19 7.95 8.40
N PHE A 107 -14.39 8.85 8.99
CA PHE A 107 -14.26 10.26 8.56
C PHE A 107 -13.27 10.44 7.42
N ARG A 108 -12.85 9.37 6.75
CA ARG A 108 -11.98 9.41 5.58
C ARG A 108 -10.57 9.94 5.88
N ILE A 109 -10.14 9.85 7.15
CA ILE A 109 -8.74 10.01 7.56
C ILE A 109 -7.95 8.79 7.07
N PRO A 110 -6.85 8.96 6.32
CA PRO A 110 -6.09 7.85 5.77
C PRO A 110 -5.30 7.12 6.85
N LEU A 111 -5.30 5.78 6.80
CA LEU A 111 -4.52 4.92 7.70
C LEU A 111 -3.16 4.51 7.11
N PHE A 112 -2.59 5.39 6.28
CA PHE A 112 -1.27 5.24 5.66
C PHE A 112 -0.08 5.51 6.59
N TRP A 113 1.14 5.33 6.08
CA TRP A 113 2.41 5.55 6.77
C TRP A 113 2.43 6.79 7.69
N LEU A 114 2.10 7.98 7.20
CA LEU A 114 2.22 9.21 8.00
C LEU A 114 1.28 9.23 9.23
N SER A 115 0.09 8.64 9.11
CA SER A 115 -0.81 8.47 10.25
C SER A 115 -0.25 7.50 11.29
N PHE A 116 0.44 6.45 10.84
CA PHE A 116 1.07 5.46 11.71
C PHE A 116 2.28 6.04 12.47
N HIS A 117 3.06 6.88 11.79
CA HIS A 117 4.15 7.66 12.41
C HIS A 117 3.63 8.58 13.53
N ASN A 118 2.50 9.26 13.31
CA ASN A 118 2.14 10.42 14.15
C ASN A 118 1.03 10.16 15.17
N PHE A 119 0.07 9.29 14.87
CA PHE A 119 -1.03 9.05 15.81
C PHE A 119 -0.56 8.21 17.01
N PRO A 120 -1.09 8.47 18.22
CA PRO A 120 -1.02 7.49 19.30
C PRO A 120 -1.51 6.12 18.81
N LEU A 121 -0.77 5.06 19.12
CA LEU A 121 -1.04 3.74 18.51
C LEU A 121 -2.43 3.20 18.87
N TRP A 122 -2.95 3.53 20.06
CA TRP A 122 -4.30 3.16 20.47
C TRP A 122 -5.39 3.83 19.61
N ILE A 123 -5.18 5.07 19.16
CA ILE A 123 -6.09 5.75 18.21
C ILE A 123 -6.02 5.03 16.88
N TYR A 124 -4.81 4.78 16.36
CA TYR A 124 -4.61 4.09 15.10
C TYR A 124 -5.31 2.71 15.07
N LYS A 125 -5.12 1.90 16.12
CA LYS A 125 -5.78 0.60 16.30
C LYS A 125 -7.31 0.73 16.34
N SER A 126 -7.83 1.74 17.02
CA SER A 126 -9.27 2.02 17.11
C SER A 126 -9.88 2.39 15.75
N LEU A 127 -9.18 3.22 14.96
CA LEU A 127 -9.59 3.59 13.61
C LEU A 127 -9.51 2.39 12.65
N MET A 128 -8.45 1.61 12.72
CA MET A 128 -8.28 0.40 11.92
C MET A 128 -9.36 -0.64 12.24
N ASN A 129 -9.67 -0.88 13.51
CA ASN A 129 -10.74 -1.79 13.91
C ASN A 129 -12.09 -1.38 13.31
N ARG A 130 -12.43 -0.09 13.40
CA ARG A 130 -13.66 0.42 12.78
C ARG A 130 -13.65 0.30 11.26
N CYS A 131 -12.49 0.52 10.63
CA CYS A 131 -12.32 0.30 9.19
C CYS A 131 -12.67 -1.15 8.85
N VAL A 132 -11.95 -2.13 9.42
CA VAL A 132 -12.17 -3.57 9.21
C VAL A 132 -13.62 -3.99 9.50
N THR A 133 -14.23 -3.52 10.59
CA THR A 133 -15.64 -3.82 10.89
C THR A 133 -16.60 -3.29 9.83
N SER A 134 -16.29 -2.15 9.21
CA SER A 134 -17.17 -1.53 8.20
C SER A 134 -16.96 -2.04 6.78
N THR A 135 -15.72 -2.39 6.40
CA THR A 135 -15.35 -2.77 5.03
C THR A 135 -15.07 -4.25 4.87
N GLY A 136 -14.85 -4.98 5.97
CA GLY A 136 -14.45 -6.39 6.00
C GLY A 136 -12.93 -6.62 5.89
N TYR A 137 -12.15 -5.59 5.60
CA TYR A 137 -10.69 -5.67 5.44
C TYR A 137 -10.04 -4.29 5.62
N ALA A 138 -8.72 -4.26 5.79
CA ALA A 138 -7.94 -3.03 5.73
C ALA A 138 -6.62 -3.29 5.02
N THR A 139 -6.29 -2.47 4.02
CA THR A 139 -4.99 -2.50 3.35
C THR A 139 -4.13 -1.34 3.81
N LEU A 140 -2.96 -1.68 4.37
CA LEU A 140 -1.95 -0.75 4.85
C LEU A 140 -0.73 -0.81 3.95
N TYR A 141 0.11 0.22 3.99
CA TYR A 141 1.37 0.21 3.26
C TYR A 141 2.43 1.00 4.03
N PHE A 142 3.66 0.51 3.94
CA PHE A 142 4.84 1.01 4.61
C PHE A 142 6.00 1.04 3.62
N HIS A 143 6.94 1.92 3.85
CA HIS A 143 8.18 2.02 3.09
C HIS A 143 9.34 1.46 3.91
N PRO A 144 10.31 0.76 3.29
CA PRO A 144 11.46 0.22 4.01
C PRO A 144 12.26 1.26 4.82
N TRP A 145 12.32 2.51 4.34
CA TRP A 145 13.04 3.58 5.03
C TRP A 145 12.36 4.03 6.34
N GLU A 146 11.09 3.69 6.58
CA GLU A 146 10.43 4.00 7.86
C GLU A 146 11.09 3.25 9.03
N PHE A 147 11.69 2.10 8.73
CA PHE A 147 12.38 1.21 9.67
C PHE A 147 13.87 1.51 9.80
N THR A 148 14.38 2.57 9.16
CA THR A 148 15.76 3.02 9.33
C THR A 148 15.83 4.22 10.26
N ASN A 149 16.98 4.44 10.89
CA ASN A 149 17.17 5.62 11.73
C ASN A 149 17.28 6.88 10.87
N LEU A 150 16.21 7.67 10.82
CA LEU A 150 16.11 8.90 10.03
C LEU A 150 16.67 10.15 10.72
N HIS A 151 17.12 10.06 11.98
CA HIS A 151 17.63 11.20 12.75
C HIS A 151 19.07 11.61 12.38
N GLN A 152 19.65 11.00 11.35
CA GLN A 152 20.94 11.39 10.80
C GLN A 152 20.80 12.75 10.11
N LYS A 153 21.71 13.69 10.42
CA LYS A 153 21.60 15.09 9.98
C LYS A 153 21.59 15.23 8.46
N GLU A 154 22.20 14.29 7.77
CA GLU A 154 22.38 14.22 6.33
C GLU A 154 21.05 14.03 5.58
N PHE A 155 20.05 13.41 6.20
CA PHE A 155 18.77 13.13 5.55
C PHE A 155 17.81 14.33 5.53
N ASN A 156 17.96 15.27 6.47
CA ASN A 156 17.19 16.52 6.55
C ASN A 156 15.66 16.34 6.40
N PHE A 157 15.09 15.29 6.99
CA PHE A 157 13.65 15.03 6.93
C PHE A 157 12.87 15.93 7.91
N PRO A 158 11.60 16.28 7.59
CA PRO A 158 10.73 16.96 8.54
C PRO A 158 10.48 16.12 9.81
N ALA A 159 10.28 16.78 10.95
CA ALA A 159 10.08 16.10 12.25
C ALA A 159 8.92 15.09 12.25
N TYR A 160 7.84 15.35 11.51
CA TYR A 160 6.69 14.45 11.40
C TYR A 160 6.97 13.18 10.58
N VAL A 161 8.03 13.18 9.75
CA VAL A 161 8.52 12.00 9.02
C VAL A 161 9.49 11.21 9.90
N MET A 162 10.36 11.91 10.64
CA MET A 162 11.33 11.26 11.52
C MET A 162 10.70 10.65 12.78
N ARG A 163 9.56 11.18 13.23
CA ARG A 163 8.87 10.70 14.43
C ARG A 163 8.60 9.20 14.35
N ASN A 164 8.96 8.47 15.40
CA ASN A 164 8.78 7.02 15.48
C ASN A 164 9.42 6.24 14.30
N SER A 165 10.58 6.67 13.79
CA SER A 165 11.35 5.93 12.78
C SER A 165 12.34 4.94 13.42
N GLY A 166 12.91 4.04 12.62
CA GLY A 166 13.94 3.08 13.07
C GLY A 166 13.39 2.06 14.08
N GLU A 167 14.13 1.82 15.16
CA GLU A 167 13.74 0.90 16.24
C GLU A 167 12.35 1.21 16.83
N GLN A 168 11.98 2.50 16.90
CA GLN A 168 10.64 2.88 17.36
C GLN A 168 9.55 2.47 16.37
N MET A 169 9.84 2.49 15.06
CA MET A 169 8.91 2.01 14.03
C MET A 169 8.74 0.50 14.12
N ILE A 170 9.86 -0.23 14.29
CA ILE A 170 9.86 -1.69 14.45
C ILE A 170 8.99 -2.08 15.65
N ALA A 171 9.24 -1.50 16.82
CA ALA A 171 8.45 -1.79 18.03
C ALA A 171 6.96 -1.45 17.88
N ARG A 172 6.63 -0.35 17.17
CA ARG A 172 5.22 0.00 16.89
C ARG A 172 4.57 -0.96 15.91
N PHE A 173 5.29 -1.41 14.89
CA PHE A 173 4.83 -2.38 13.92
C PHE A 173 4.58 -3.75 14.58
N ASP A 174 5.46 -4.19 15.48
CA ASP A 174 5.24 -5.40 16.28
C ASP A 174 3.99 -5.31 17.13
N GLN A 175 3.76 -4.17 17.79
CA GLN A 175 2.52 -3.92 18.54
C GLN A 175 1.27 -3.90 17.66
N LEU A 176 1.39 -3.55 16.38
CA LEU A 176 0.30 -3.64 15.40
C LEU A 176 0.03 -5.11 15.03
N LEU A 177 1.07 -5.89 14.74
CA LEU A 177 0.94 -7.32 14.43
C LEU A 177 0.32 -8.11 15.60
N GLN A 178 0.80 -7.88 16.83
CA GLN A 178 0.20 -8.49 18.03
C GLN A 178 -1.28 -8.12 18.21
N TYR A 179 -1.67 -6.90 17.81
CA TYR A 179 -3.06 -6.48 17.87
C TYR A 179 -3.92 -7.18 16.81
N ILE A 180 -3.39 -7.37 15.60
CA ILE A 180 -4.04 -8.11 14.51
C ILE A 180 -4.26 -9.57 14.94
N ASP A 181 -3.23 -10.20 15.51
CA ASP A 181 -3.28 -11.56 16.05
C ASP A 181 -4.33 -11.69 17.17
N LYS A 182 -4.30 -10.80 18.17
CA LYS A 182 -5.30 -10.76 19.26
C LYS A 182 -6.73 -10.59 18.76
N LYS A 183 -6.92 -9.96 17.60
CA LYS A 183 -8.24 -9.78 16.98
C LYS A 183 -8.71 -11.00 16.18
N GLY A 184 -7.83 -11.97 15.95
CA GLY A 184 -8.12 -13.13 15.09
C GLY A 184 -8.27 -12.74 13.62
N TRP A 185 -7.71 -11.61 13.20
CA TRP A 185 -7.76 -11.19 11.80
C TRP A 185 -6.67 -11.88 10.99
N LYS A 186 -7.04 -12.34 9.80
CA LYS A 186 -6.09 -12.94 8.86
C LYS A 186 -5.33 -11.85 8.11
N THR A 187 -4.04 -12.07 7.89
CA THR A 187 -3.22 -11.30 6.95
C THR A 187 -3.11 -12.08 5.64
N SER A 188 -3.27 -11.41 4.50
CA SER A 188 -3.25 -12.03 3.18
C SER A 188 -2.49 -11.19 2.16
N LEU A 189 -2.16 -11.81 1.03
CA LEU A 189 -1.62 -11.14 -0.15
C LEU A 189 -2.73 -10.35 -0.86
N TYR A 190 -2.37 -9.32 -1.63
CA TYR A 190 -3.36 -8.52 -2.34
C TYR A 190 -4.10 -9.34 -3.38
N LYS A 191 -3.40 -10.19 -4.15
CA LYS A 191 -4.03 -11.09 -5.13
C LYS A 191 -5.04 -12.06 -4.51
N GLN A 192 -4.93 -12.40 -3.23
CA GLN A 192 -5.90 -13.29 -2.59
C GLN A 192 -7.25 -12.61 -2.38
N LEU A 193 -7.28 -11.28 -2.20
CA LEU A 193 -8.53 -10.52 -2.13
C LEU A 193 -9.33 -10.61 -3.44
N THR A 194 -8.67 -10.83 -4.57
CA THR A 194 -9.28 -10.84 -5.90
C THR A 194 -9.64 -12.20 -6.45
N ILE A 195 -9.10 -13.28 -5.85
CA ILE A 195 -9.38 -14.67 -6.26
C ILE A 195 -10.59 -15.24 -5.49
N GLU A 196 -10.80 -14.79 -4.27
CA GLU A 196 -11.85 -15.31 -3.37
C GLU A 196 -13.24 -14.66 -3.57
N ASN A 197 -13.40 -13.79 -4.57
CA ASN A 197 -14.63 -13.03 -4.85
C ASN A 197 -14.91 -12.92 -6.35
#